data_AF-A0A966F6Q9-F1
#
_entry.id   AF-A0A966F6Q9-F1
#
_cell.length_a   1.000
_cell.length_b   1.000
_cell.length_c   1.000
_cell.angle_alpha   90.00
_cell.angle_beta   90.00
_cell.angle_gamma   90.00
#
_symmetry.space_group_name_H-M   'P 1'
#
loop_
_entity.id
_entity.type
_entity.pdbx_description
1 polymer ?
#
loop_
_entity_poly.entity_id
_entity_poly.type
_entity_poly.pdbx_seq_one_letter_code
_entity_poly.pdbx_strand_id
1 'polypeptide(L)'
;YYETTINFDEIPDGIKPGMTADLVIKTASRENTLIIPEEAIQKKDDKTIVEVFKEGNIEDREIEVGLFGSNDMVQVLSGLEEGEKLILR
;
A
#
# COMPACT_ATOMS: atom_id res chain seq x y z
N TYR A 1 -4.93 12.83 -16.71
CA TYR A 1 -4.68 11.73 -17.66
C TYR A 1 -3.35 12.00 -18.34
N TYR A 2 -2.45 11.03 -18.33
CA TYR A 2 -1.17 11.11 -19.01
C TYR A 2 -1.17 10.11 -20.16
N GLU A 3 -0.73 10.55 -21.33
CA GLU A 3 -0.56 9.67 -22.48
C GLU A 3 0.78 8.93 -22.36
N THR A 4 0.74 7.60 -22.49
CA THR A 4 1.93 6.74 -22.38
C THR A 4 1.94 5.77 -23.55
N THR A 5 3.07 5.66 -24.24
CA THR A 5 3.28 4.68 -25.31
C THR A 5 4.01 3.46 -24.76
N ILE A 6 3.51 2.26 -25.08
CA ILE A 6 4.13 0.98 -24.72
C ILE A 6 4.51 0.28 -26.02
N ASN A 7 5.76 -0.17 -26.10
CA ASN A 7 6.26 -0.95 -27.22
C ASN A 7 6.60 -2.36 -26.74
N PHE A 8 6.31 -3.35 -27.59
CA PHE A 8 6.83 -4.69 -27.42
C PHE A 8 8.18 -4.78 -28.14
N ASP A 9 9.17 -5.39 -27.49
CA ASP A 9 10.43 -5.73 -28.16
C ASP A 9 10.19 -6.77 -29.27
N GLU A 10 9.31 -7.73 -29.00
CA GLU A 10 8.79 -8.70 -29.97
C GLU A 10 7.28 -8.86 -29.78
N ILE A 11 6.51 -8.84 -30.87
CA ILE A 11 5.04 -8.95 -30.81
C ILE A 11 4.68 -10.41 -30.52
N PRO A 12 3.97 -10.71 -29.41
CA PRO A 12 3.49 -12.05 -29.12
C PRO A 12 2.55 -12.58 -30.21
N ASP A 13 2.62 -13.87 -30.48
CA ASP A 13 1.72 -14.53 -31.43
C ASP A 13 0.25 -14.31 -31.05
N GLY A 14 -0.56 -14.03 -32.07
CA GLY A 14 -2.01 -13.87 -31.93
C GLY A 14 -2.49 -12.44 -31.62
N ILE A 15 -1.59 -11.48 -31.40
CA ILE A 15 -1.97 -10.06 -31.24
C ILE A 15 -2.19 -9.41 -32.61
N LYS A 16 -3.28 -8.67 -32.75
CA LYS A 16 -3.63 -7.92 -33.98
C LYS A 16 -3.84 -6.43 -33.68
N PRO A 17 -3.53 -5.55 -34.65
CA PRO A 17 -3.87 -4.12 -34.53
C PRO A 17 -5.36 -3.91 -34.21
N GLY A 18 -5.65 -2.98 -33.32
CA GLY A 18 -7.02 -2.65 -32.89
C GLY A 18 -7.56 -3.50 -31.72
N MET A 19 -6.78 -4.44 -31.18
CA MET A 19 -7.12 -5.10 -29.92
C MET A 19 -6.96 -4.15 -28.73
N THR A 20 -7.87 -4.26 -27.76
CA THR A 20 -7.74 -3.63 -26.44
C THR A 20 -6.77 -4.42 -25.58
N ALA A 21 -5.98 -3.73 -24.75
CA ALA A 21 -5.09 -4.36 -23.78
C ALA A 21 -5.35 -3.80 -22.38
N ASP A 22 -5.31 -4.66 -21.38
CA ASP A 22 -5.27 -4.29 -19.98
C ASP A 22 -3.81 -4.27 -19.52
N LEU A 23 -3.42 -3.21 -18.82
CA LEU A 23 -2.04 -2.94 -18.44
C LEU A 23 -1.96 -2.73 -16.93
N VAL A 24 -1.00 -3.38 -16.29
CA VAL A 24 -0.67 -3.17 -14.88
C VAL A 24 0.71 -2.53 -14.80
N ILE A 25 0.77 -1.27 -14.38
CA ILE A 25 2.02 -0.52 -14.20
C ILE A 25 2.42 -0.58 -12.73
N LYS A 26 3.54 -1.26 -12.43
CA LYS A 26 4.12 -1.31 -11.08
C LYS A 26 5.17 -0.20 -10.96
N THR A 27 4.91 0.81 -10.13
CA THR A 27 5.81 1.98 -9.98
C THR A 27 6.84 1.81 -8.86
N ALA A 28 6.50 1.07 -7.81
CA ALA A 28 7.40 0.74 -6.71
C ALA A 28 7.03 -0.62 -6.10
N SER A 29 8.01 -1.29 -5.51
CA SER A 29 7.81 -2.52 -4.74
C SER A 29 8.85 -2.62 -3.63
N ARG A 30 8.42 -3.20 -2.51
CA ARG A 30 9.23 -3.54 -1.35
C ARG A 30 8.80 -4.90 -0.85
N GLU A 31 9.78 -5.76 -0.59
CA GLU A 31 9.59 -7.06 0.04
C GLU A 31 9.96 -6.98 1.52
N ASN A 32 9.46 -7.93 2.33
CA ASN A 32 9.79 -8.06 3.75
C ASN A 32 9.53 -6.77 4.55
N THR A 33 8.36 -6.16 4.37
CA THR A 33 7.96 -4.95 5.08
C THR A 33 6.67 -5.18 5.86
N LEU A 34 6.51 -4.49 6.98
CA LEU A 34 5.25 -4.46 7.71
C LEU A 34 4.23 -3.64 6.92
N ILE A 35 3.02 -4.18 6.78
CA ILE A 35 1.90 -3.52 6.12
C ILE A 35 0.66 -3.55 7.02
N ILE A 36 -0.13 -2.48 6.97
CA ILE A 36 -1.38 -2.36 7.70
C ILE A 36 -2.47 -1.84 6.77
N PRO A 37 -3.76 -2.13 7.03
CA PRO A 37 -4.85 -1.51 6.28
C PRO A 37 -4.86 0.01 6.48
N GLU A 38 -5.16 0.77 5.42
CA GLU A 38 -5.29 2.24 5.49
C GLU A 38 -6.37 2.66 6.49
N GLU A 39 -7.43 1.87 6.64
CA GLU A 39 -8.52 2.07 7.62
C GLU A 39 -8.04 2.08 9.09
N ALA A 40 -6.88 1.48 9.39
CA ALA A 40 -6.29 1.53 10.73
C ALA A 40 -5.62 2.88 11.04
N ILE A 41 -5.36 3.69 10.01
CA ILE A 41 -4.56 4.91 10.11
C ILE A 41 -5.45 6.11 10.40
N GLN A 42 -5.09 6.87 11.42
CA GLN A 42 -5.73 8.13 11.78
C GLN A 42 -4.74 9.29 11.58
N LYS A 43 -5.22 10.42 11.06
CA LYS A 43 -4.46 11.67 10.99
C LYS A 43 -4.93 12.62 12.08
N LYS A 44 -4.02 13.05 12.95
CA LYS A 44 -4.32 13.97 14.05
C LYS A 44 -3.16 14.95 14.21
N ASP A 45 -3.46 16.25 14.15
CA ASP A 45 -2.47 17.33 14.33
C ASP A 45 -1.21 17.14 13.45
N ASP A 46 -1.41 16.85 12.16
CA ASP A 46 -0.37 16.52 11.15
C ASP A 46 0.45 15.26 11.41
N LYS A 47 0.09 14.47 12.42
CA LYS A 47 0.73 13.18 12.72
C LYS A 47 -0.11 12.01 12.22
N THR A 48 0.58 10.96 11.83
CA THR A 48 -0.01 9.66 11.48
C THR A 48 0.03 8.78 12.73
N ILE A 49 -1.14 8.37 13.19
CA ILE A 49 -1.32 7.57 14.41
C ILE A 49 -2.20 6.35 14.15
N VAL A 50 -2.00 5.30 14.93
CA VAL A 50 -2.81 4.07 14.94
C VAL A 50 -3.21 3.70 16.36
N GLU A 51 -4.33 2.99 16.50
CA GLU A 51 -4.79 2.45 17.78
C GLU A 51 -4.33 0.99 17.92
N VAL A 52 -3.40 0.74 18.85
CA VAL A 52 -2.89 -0.61 19.16
C VAL A 52 -3.67 -1.19 20.34
N PHE A 53 -4.19 -2.40 20.17
CA PHE A 53 -4.85 -3.14 21.24
C PHE A 53 -3.86 -4.05 21.96
N LYS A 54 -3.53 -3.71 23.22
CA LYS A 54 -2.57 -4.45 24.05
C LYS A 54 -3.12 -4.64 25.46
N GLU A 55 -3.11 -5.89 25.94
CA GLU A 55 -3.48 -6.26 27.31
C GLU A 55 -4.85 -5.72 27.78
N GLY A 56 -5.82 -5.60 26.86
CA GLY A 56 -7.16 -5.10 27.15
C GLY A 56 -7.31 -3.58 27.08
N ASN A 57 -6.24 -2.84 26.76
CA ASN A 57 -6.24 -1.39 26.61
C ASN A 57 -5.98 -0.99 25.15
N ILE A 58 -6.36 0.24 24.83
CA ILE A 58 -6.13 0.87 23.52
C ILE A 58 -5.08 1.96 23.72
N GLU A 59 -4.01 1.90 22.94
CA GLU A 59 -2.94 2.88 22.95
C GLU A 59 -2.83 3.57 21.59
N ASP A 60 -2.88 4.90 21.58
CA ASP A 60 -2.53 5.68 20.38
C ASP A 60 -1.02 5.65 20.18
N ARG A 61 -0.58 5.25 18.99
CA ARG A 61 0.83 5.20 18.63
C ARG A 61 1.10 5.95 17.35
N GLU A 62 2.05 6.88 17.42
CA GLU A 62 2.56 7.58 16.24
C GLU A 62 3.42 6.63 15.41
N ILE A 63 3.17 6.61 14.10
CA ILE A 63 3.86 5.75 13.14
C ILE A 63 4.38 6.56 11.97
N GLU A 64 5.43 6.04 11.34
CA GLU A 64 5.92 6.55 10.07
C GLU A 64 5.48 5.62 8.95
N VAL A 65 4.84 6.19 7.92
CA VAL A 65 4.31 5.43 6.78
C VAL A 65 5.14 5.69 5.53
N GLY A 66 5.28 4.65 4.70
CA GLY A 66 6.05 4.68 3.46
C GLY A 66 5.14 4.60 2.24
N LEU A 67 5.35 3.57 1.44
CA LEU A 67 4.59 3.34 0.22
C LEU A 67 3.12 2.99 0.51
N PHE A 68 2.23 3.61 -0.25
CA PHE A 68 0.85 3.16 -0.40
C PHE A 68 0.84 2.01 -1.41
N GLY A 69 0.51 0.82 -0.94
CA GLY A 69 0.49 -0.40 -1.71
C GLY A 69 -0.85 -0.64 -2.41
N SER A 70 -0.99 -1.84 -2.99
CA SER A 70 -2.26 -2.32 -3.51
C SER A 70 -3.21 -2.75 -2.38
N ASN A 71 -4.51 -2.82 -2.70
CA ASN A 71 -5.57 -3.28 -1.79
C ASN A 71 -5.67 -2.45 -0.50
N ASP A 72 -5.49 -1.13 -0.60
CA ASP A 72 -5.63 -0.19 0.53
C ASP A 72 -4.71 -0.55 1.71
N MET A 73 -3.55 -1.14 1.42
CA MET A 73 -2.52 -1.46 2.40
C MET A 73 -1.41 -0.41 2.36
N VAL A 74 -0.93 -0.01 3.53
CA VAL A 74 0.12 0.99 3.69
C VAL A 74 1.33 0.37 4.35
N GLN A 75 2.52 0.70 3.83
CA GLN A 75 3.78 0.31 4.42
C GLN A 75 4.05 1.09 5.71
N VAL A 76 4.45 0.38 6.77
CA VAL A 76 4.93 0.98 8.01
C VAL A 76 6.46 0.96 8.02
N LEU A 77 7.08 2.13 8.17
CA LEU A 77 8.53 2.29 8.26
C LEU A 77 9.02 2.21 9.71
N SER A 78 8.25 2.76 10.65
CA SER A 78 8.57 2.73 12.07
C SER A 78 7.33 2.90 12.96
N GLY A 79 7.45 2.52 14.23
CA GLY A 79 6.41 2.71 15.25
C GLY A 79 5.50 1.51 15.51
N LEU A 80 5.66 0.39 14.79
CA LEU A 80 4.93 -0.85 15.05
C LEU A 80 5.84 -2.08 14.93
N GLU A 81 5.43 -3.14 15.60
CA GLU A 81 6.06 -4.46 15.53
C GLU A 81 5.12 -5.51 14.92
N GLU A 82 5.70 -6.57 14.36
CA GLU A 82 4.92 -7.69 13.83
C GLU A 82 4.14 -8.40 14.96
N GLY A 83 2.89 -8.77 14.68
CA GLY A 83 2.02 -9.46 15.63
C GLY A 83 1.21 -8.53 16.54
N GLU A 84 1.42 -7.22 16.48
CA GLU A 84 0.55 -6.25 17.16
C GLU A 84 -0.86 -6.24 16.54
N LYS A 85 -1.87 -6.04 17.40
CA LYS A 85 -3.27 -5.97 16.97
C LYS A 85 -3.69 -4.51 16.86
N LEU A 86 -4.26 -4.16 15.72
CA LEU A 86 -4.78 -2.81 15.47
C LEU A 86 -6.30 -2.80 15.48
N ILE A 87 -6.86 -1.65 15.83
CA ILE A 87 -8.29 -1.39 15.69
C ILE A 87 -8.54 -0.79 14.31
N LEU A 88 -9.50 -1.38 13.58
CA LEU A 88 -9.97 -0.88 12.28
C LEU A 88 -11.26 -0.07 12.50
N ARG A 89 -11.49 0.95 11.67
CA ARG A 89 -12.69 1.80 11.73
C ARG A 89 -13.37 1.96 10.39
#